data_AF-A0A4Q3JQ95-F1
#
_entry.id   AF-A0A4Q3JQ95-F1
#
_cell.length_a   1.000
_cell.length_b   1.000
_cell.length_c   1.000
_cell.angle_alpha   90.00
_cell.angle_beta   90.00
_cell.angle_gamma   90.00
#
_symmetry.space_group_name_H-M   'P 1'
#
loop_
_entity.id
_entity.type
_entity.pdbx_description
1 polymer ?
#
loop_
_entity_poly.entity_id
_entity_poly.type
_entity_poly.pdbx_seq_one_letter_code
_entity_poly.pdbx_strand_id
1 'polypeptide(L)'
;SNDPETDRRMRADVMKSVQPSRRQMRTCYNDALRKNSKLSGEITIRLTVAPSGEPVVIDDEGSTVKDKEFVDCVRAVLSNVRTYPRWQGKAVTVVVPLEFFRVVEAGGS
;
A
#
# COMPACT_ATOMS: atom_id res chain seq x y z
N SER A 1 -10.66 -16.00 17.27
CA SER A 1 -9.86 -17.21 17.03
C SER A 1 -8.38 -16.86 17.04
N ASN A 2 -7.55 -17.60 17.79
CA ASN A 2 -6.08 -17.53 17.77
C ASN A 2 -5.51 -18.61 16.83
N ASP A 3 -6.22 -18.89 15.72
CA ASP A 3 -5.78 -19.89 14.75
C ASP A 3 -4.78 -19.24 13.78
N PRO A 4 -3.52 -19.68 13.75
CA PRO A 4 -2.47 -19.04 12.97
C PRO A 4 -2.67 -19.19 11.46
N GLU A 5 -3.34 -20.25 11.01
CA GLU A 5 -3.64 -20.47 9.59
C GLU A 5 -4.69 -19.46 9.10
N THR A 6 -5.72 -19.22 9.90
CA THR A 6 -6.76 -18.23 9.65
C THR A 6 -6.19 -16.81 9.54
N ASP A 7 -5.32 -16.41 10.46
CA ASP A 7 -4.64 -15.11 10.41
C ASP A 7 -3.78 -14.98 9.14
N ARG A 8 -3.01 -16.01 8.79
CA ARG A 8 -2.22 -16.04 7.55
C ARG A 8 -3.12 -15.86 6.31
N ARG A 9 -4.26 -16.54 6.24
CA ARG A 9 -5.20 -16.44 5.12
C ARG A 9 -5.77 -15.02 4.99
N MET A 10 -6.21 -14.43 6.09
CA MET A 10 -6.75 -13.06 6.09
C MET A 10 -5.71 -12.04 5.63
N ARG A 11 -4.45 -12.14 6.10
CA ARG A 11 -3.35 -11.29 5.63
C ARG A 11 -3.14 -11.41 4.13
N ALA A 12 -3.14 -12.63 3.61
CA ALA A 12 -2.98 -12.89 2.18
C ALA A 12 -4.14 -12.28 1.37
N ASP A 13 -5.38 -12.41 1.85
CA ASP A 13 -6.54 -11.85 1.18
C ASP A 13 -6.53 -10.31 1.20
N VAL A 14 -6.13 -9.68 2.31
CA VAL A 14 -5.92 -8.22 2.39
C VAL A 14 -4.88 -7.77 1.36
N MET A 15 -3.73 -8.44 1.29
CA MET A 15 -2.68 -8.13 0.31
C MET A 15 -3.17 -8.33 -1.12
N LYS A 16 -4.03 -9.31 -1.37
CA LYS A 16 -4.67 -9.53 -2.68
C LYS A 16 -5.58 -8.36 -3.08
N SER A 17 -6.34 -7.78 -2.14
CA SER A 17 -7.19 -6.62 -2.39
C SER A 17 -6.41 -5.33 -2.70
N VAL A 18 -5.14 -5.23 -2.30
CA VAL A 18 -4.26 -4.10 -2.64
C VAL A 18 -3.79 -4.14 -4.11
N GLN A 19 -3.68 -5.33 -4.71
CA GLN A 19 -3.17 -5.49 -6.08
C GLN A 19 -3.87 -4.64 -7.15
N PRO A 20 -5.21 -4.57 -7.25
CA PRO A 20 -5.89 -3.74 -8.25
C PRO A 20 -5.60 -2.23 -8.05
N SER A 21 -5.32 -1.81 -6.82
CA SER A 21 -5.02 -0.42 -6.48
C SER A 21 -3.61 0.01 -6.91
N ARG A 22 -2.75 -0.92 -7.34
CA ARG A 22 -1.40 -0.62 -7.88
C ARG A 22 -1.43 0.37 -9.03
N ARG A 23 -2.47 0.35 -9.87
CA ARG A 23 -2.62 1.33 -10.95
C ARG A 23 -2.81 2.75 -10.42
N GLN A 24 -3.59 2.92 -9.36
CA GLN A 24 -3.84 4.23 -8.74
C GLN A 24 -2.61 4.71 -7.96
N MET A 25 -1.94 3.82 -7.23
CA MET A 25 -0.66 4.14 -6.58
C MET A 25 0.42 4.54 -7.60
N ARG A 26 0.42 3.95 -8.80
CA ARG A 26 1.31 4.36 -9.88
C ARG A 26 1.01 5.77 -10.39
N THR A 27 -0.25 6.23 -10.36
CA THR A 27 -0.59 7.64 -10.63
C THR A 27 0.05 8.56 -9.60
N CYS A 28 -0.07 8.25 -8.31
CA CYS A 28 0.61 9.01 -7.24
C CYS A 28 2.12 9.13 -7.50
N TYR A 29 2.75 8.03 -7.91
CA TYR A 29 4.19 8.02 -8.22
C TYR A 29 4.54 8.90 -9.43
N ASN A 30 3.75 8.81 -10.50
CA ASN A 30 3.96 9.63 -11.70
C ASN A 30 3.83 11.13 -11.40
N ASP A 31 2.87 11.51 -10.55
CA ASP A 31 2.68 12.90 -10.13
C ASP A 31 3.85 13.39 -9.27
N ALA A 32 4.36 12.53 -8.39
CA ALA A 32 5.57 12.81 -7.62
C ALA A 32 6.82 12.94 -8.51
N LEU A 33 6.95 12.11 -9.56
CA LEU A 33 8.03 12.20 -10.55
C LEU A 33 8.00 13.50 -11.36
N ARG A 34 6.81 14.06 -11.62
CA ARG A 34 6.68 15.38 -12.27
C ARG A 34 7.29 16.49 -11.43
N LYS A 35 7.23 16.38 -10.09
CA LYS A 35 7.82 17.33 -9.15
C LYS A 35 9.31 17.05 -8.91
N ASN A 36 9.66 15.77 -8.76
CA ASN A 36 11.03 15.32 -8.52
C ASN A 36 11.36 14.11 -9.41
N SER A 37 12.02 14.35 -10.54
CA SER A 37 12.38 13.30 -11.50
C SER A 37 13.47 12.33 -11.01
N LYS A 38 14.05 12.59 -9.83
CA LYS A 38 15.02 11.73 -9.14
C LYS A 38 14.41 10.96 -7.97
N LEU A 39 13.08 10.99 -7.81
CA LEU A 39 12.41 10.26 -6.74
C LEU A 39 12.64 8.76 -6.88
N SER A 40 13.15 8.16 -5.82
CA SER A 40 13.34 6.72 -5.68
C SER A 40 13.29 6.35 -4.20
N GLY A 41 12.95 5.10 -3.93
CA GLY A 41 12.93 4.55 -2.58
C GLY A 41 11.78 3.59 -2.36
N GLU A 42 11.50 3.33 -1.10
CA GLU A 42 10.45 2.46 -0.62
C GLU A 42 9.44 3.26 0.21
N ILE A 43 8.16 2.92 0.02
CA ILE A 43 7.09 3.30 0.93
C ILE A 43 6.67 2.05 1.72
N THR A 44 6.64 2.16 3.04
CA THR A 44 6.28 1.06 3.94
C THR A 44 5.03 1.45 4.71
N ILE A 45 3.87 0.89 4.36
CA ILE A 45 2.60 1.25 5.01
C ILE A 45 2.14 0.14 5.95
N ARG A 46 1.87 0.50 7.21
CA ARG A 46 1.11 -0.31 8.15
C ARG A 46 -0.37 -0.16 7.85
N LEU A 47 -1.01 -1.24 7.40
CA LEU A 47 -2.43 -1.29 7.12
C LEU A 47 -3.13 -2.23 8.10
N THR A 48 -4.08 -1.72 8.87
CA THR A 48 -4.98 -2.55 9.68
C THR A 48 -6.38 -2.52 9.11
N VAL A 49 -6.93 -3.71 8.85
CA VAL A 49 -8.29 -3.86 8.32
C VAL A 49 -9.14 -4.57 9.36
N ALA A 50 -10.29 -3.98 9.66
CA ALA A 50 -11.27 -4.54 10.58
C ALA A 50 -11.98 -5.76 9.96
N PRO A 51 -12.57 -6.66 10.78
CA PRO A 51 -13.34 -7.81 10.27
C PRO A 51 -14.49 -7.42 9.33
N SER A 52 -14.99 -6.18 9.44
CA SER A 52 -15.98 -5.57 8.56
C SER A 52 -15.47 -5.28 7.14
N GLY A 53 -14.18 -5.49 6.85
CA GLY A 53 -13.52 -5.09 5.61
C GLY A 53 -13.18 -3.60 5.54
N GLU A 54 -13.33 -2.86 6.64
CA GLU A 54 -13.00 -1.43 6.67
C GLU A 54 -11.55 -1.22 7.11
N PRO A 55 -10.74 -0.46 6.36
CA PRO A 55 -9.40 -0.08 6.82
C PRO A 55 -9.52 0.91 7.98
N VAL A 56 -8.91 0.58 9.12
CA VAL A 56 -9.00 1.35 10.38
C VAL A 56 -7.69 2.01 10.79
N VAL A 57 -6.55 1.54 10.28
CA VAL A 57 -5.24 2.17 10.47
C VAL A 57 -4.48 2.13 9.16
N ILE A 58 -3.93 3.26 8.75
CA ILE A 58 -3.10 3.40 7.55
C ILE A 58 -1.98 4.38 7.87
N ASP A 59 -0.84 3.87 8.31
CA ASP A 59 0.29 4.69 8.76
C ASP A 59 1.57 4.37 8.04
N ASP A 60 2.44 5.38 7.94
CA ASP A 60 3.80 5.20 7.48
C ASP A 60 4.63 4.48 8.57
N GLU A 61 5.29 3.39 8.19
CA GLU A 61 6.13 2.56 9.07
C GLU A 61 7.59 2.59 8.60
N GLY A 62 8.10 3.79 8.31
CA GLY A 62 9.52 3.99 7.97
C GLY A 62 9.81 4.02 6.48
N SER A 63 8.94 4.65 5.68
CA SER A 63 9.24 4.94 4.28
C SER A 63 10.57 5.67 4.14
N THR A 64 11.39 5.23 3.19
CA THR A 64 12.66 5.91 2.85
C THR A 64 12.43 7.11 1.95
N VAL A 65 11.30 7.13 1.25
CA VAL A 65 10.86 8.27 0.45
C VAL A 65 10.46 9.43 1.36
N LYS A 66 11.08 10.60 1.17
CA LYS A 66 10.81 11.82 1.95
C LYS A 66 9.65 12.67 1.42
N ASP A 67 9.08 12.30 0.27
CA ASP A 67 7.98 13.02 -0.35
C ASP A 67 6.66 12.70 0.36
N LYS A 68 6.24 13.59 1.26
CA LYS A 68 5.04 13.40 2.08
C LYS A 68 3.76 13.39 1.25
N GLU A 69 3.67 14.20 0.21
CA GLU A 69 2.48 14.25 -0.66
C GLU A 69 2.30 12.91 -1.40
N PHE A 70 3.40 12.30 -1.83
CA PHE A 70 3.38 10.98 -2.44
C PHE A 70 2.94 9.89 -1.47
N VAL A 71 3.51 9.86 -0.25
CA VAL A 71 3.11 8.92 0.80
C VAL A 71 1.62 9.08 1.14
N ASP A 72 1.15 10.32 1.33
CA ASP A 72 -0.25 10.59 1.64
C ASP A 72 -1.21 10.22 0.48
N CYS A 73 -0.80 10.38 -0.78
CA CYS A 73 -1.56 9.90 -1.94
C CYS A 73 -1.72 8.38 -1.93
N VAL A 74 -0.64 7.65 -1.62
CA VAL A 74 -0.69 6.18 -1.49
C VAL A 74 -1.61 5.75 -0.35
N ARG A 75 -1.52 6.41 0.82
CA ARG A 75 -2.41 6.16 1.96
C ARG A 75 -3.87 6.39 1.59
N ALA A 76 -4.17 7.46 0.87
CA ALA A 76 -5.51 7.76 0.39
C ALA A 76 -6.03 6.68 -0.58
N VAL A 77 -5.19 6.16 -1.47
CA VAL A 77 -5.57 5.04 -2.36
C VAL A 77 -5.94 3.80 -1.55
N LEU A 78 -5.13 3.42 -0.55
CA LEU A 78 -5.41 2.28 0.33
C LEU A 78 -6.70 2.47 1.15
N SER A 79 -6.95 3.68 1.64
CA SER A 79 -8.17 4.02 2.37
C SER A 79 -9.44 3.89 1.53
N ASN A 80 -9.33 4.05 0.21
CA ASN A 80 -10.47 4.00 -0.71
C ASN A 80 -10.71 2.59 -1.30
N VAL A 81 -9.94 1.59 -0.89
CA VAL A 81 -10.13 0.21 -1.35
C VAL A 81 -11.39 -0.37 -0.72
N ARG A 82 -12.44 -0.53 -1.54
CA ARG A 82 -13.73 -1.10 -1.13
C ARG A 82 -13.80 -2.63 -1.22
N THR A 83 -12.74 -3.26 -1.69
CA THR A 83 -12.69 -4.70 -2.02
C THR A 83 -12.02 -5.54 -0.93
N TYR A 84 -11.76 -5.00 0.25
CA TYR A 84 -11.26 -5.81 1.35
C TYR A 84 -12.32 -6.85 1.76
N PRO A 85 -11.91 -8.12 1.96
CA PRO A 85 -12.85 -9.18 2.32
C PRO A 85 -13.42 -8.92 3.71
N ARG A 86 -14.58 -9.53 3.99
CA ARG A 86 -15.15 -9.57 5.33
C ARG A 86 -14.85 -10.90 5.97
N TRP A 87 -14.59 -10.89 7.27
CA TRP A 87 -14.36 -12.11 8.05
C TRP A 87 -14.89 -11.97 9.47
N GLN A 88 -14.94 -13.11 10.18
CA GLN A 88 -15.25 -13.14 11.61
C GLN A 88 -13.96 -13.19 12.42
N GLY A 89 -13.89 -12.44 13.52
CA GLY A 89 -12.73 -12.47 14.42
C GLY A 89 -12.16 -11.08 14.69
N LYS A 90 -10.83 -10.97 14.68
CA LYS A 90 -10.11 -9.75 15.03
C LYS A 90 -9.66 -9.01 13.76
N ALA A 91 -9.35 -7.72 13.92
CA ALA A 91 -8.67 -6.95 12.89
C ALA A 91 -7.31 -7.57 12.56
N VAL A 92 -6.88 -7.41 11.31
CA VAL A 92 -5.60 -7.93 10.81
C VAL A 92 -4.75 -6.76 10.35
N THR A 93 -3.51 -6.73 10.82
CA THR A 93 -2.51 -5.73 10.43
C THR A 93 -1.51 -6.34 9.49
N VAL A 94 -1.32 -5.77 8.31
CA VAL A 94 -0.28 -6.13 7.34
C VAL A 94 0.65 -4.95 7.11
N VAL A 95 1.89 -5.26 6.71
CA VAL A 95 2.84 -4.27 6.21
C VAL A 95 2.85 -4.40 4.69
N VAL A 96 2.61 -3.28 3.99
CA VAL A 96 2.58 -3.21 2.54
C VAL A 96 3.85 -2.48 2.08
N PRO A 97 4.93 -3.23 1.73
CA PRO A 97 6.10 -2.63 1.12
C PRO A 97 5.79 -2.29 -0.34
N LEU A 98 6.10 -1.06 -0.74
CA LEU A 98 5.93 -0.56 -2.08
C LEU A 98 7.26 0.04 -2.55
N GLU A 99 7.97 -0.72 -3.37
CA GLU A 99 9.21 -0.27 -3.98
C GLU A 99 8.90 0.57 -5.23
N PHE A 100 9.46 1.77 -5.28
CA PHE A 100 9.35 2.68 -6.41
C PHE A 100 10.75 2.97 -6.95
N PHE A 101 11.10 2.24 -8.00
CA PHE A 101 12.28 2.50 -8.79
C PHE A 101 11.92 3.42 -9.97
N ARG A 102 12.82 4.35 -10.29
CA ARG A 102 12.78 5.02 -11.57
C ARG A 102 13.15 3.98 -12.64
N VAL A 103 12.35 3.86 -13.69
CA VAL A 103 12.85 3.30 -14.94
C VAL A 103 13.75 4.39 -15.52
N VAL A 104 15.06 4.29 -15.28
CA VAL A 104 16.01 4.95 -16.18
C VAL A 104 15.81 4.23 -17.51
N GLU A 105 15.08 4.86 -18.42
CA GLU A 105 15.20 4.49 -19.83
C GLU A 105 16.67 4.69 -20.17
N ALA A 106 17.41 3.58 -20.21
CA ALA A 106 18.70 3.55 -20.88
C ALA A 106 18.43 4.06 -22.30
N GLY A 107 19.11 5.14 -22.67
CA GLY A 107 18.79 5.93 -23.86
C GLY A 107 18.44 5.08 -25.08
N GLY A 108 17.23 5.28 -25.59
CA GLY A 108 16.88 4.89 -26.95
C GLY A 108 17.26 6.06 -27.86
N SER A 109 18.29 5.82 -28.69
CA SER A 109 18.81 6.70 -29.73
C SER A 109 17.76 7.18 -30.72
#